data_AF-A0A1B1U5J2-F1
#
_entry.id   AF-A0A1B1U5J2-F1
#
_cell.length_a   1.000
_cell.length_b   1.000
_cell.length_c   1.000
_cell.angle_alpha   90.00
_cell.angle_beta   90.00
_cell.angle_gamma   90.00
#
_symmetry.space_group_name_H-M   'P 1'
#
loop_
_entity.id
_entity.type
_entity.pdbx_description
1 polymer ?
#
loop_
_entity_poly.entity_id
_entity_poly.type
_entity_poly.pdbx_seq_one_letter_code
_entity_poly.pdbx_strand_id
1 'polypeptide(L)'
;MLDIFIEGEVIDLRIPTLELAETSDWYKWFNHPHTTAFLEHGVFPNTREKQIEFFKRAMDERLLLMVTNKDGTIIGSTSLMNIDYKTRTAGSGLVIGDFICKNPLEALEAVARITEHGFCKLGLKRIEAAQHIKLIPWSHRMSLIGYRLEGIFQKAFVKGIEVVDVLRISAHYDDYEKIIASRGGGYGILKKKCLSVLKNFQSHLSTKNFKSFLKNPKSIIIIFLHHKEKQCF
;
A
#
# COMPACT_ATOMS: atom_id res chain seq x y z
N MET A 1 2.36 -15.11 20.06
CA MET A 1 1.57 -14.10 19.34
C MET A 1 2.45 -12.86 19.22
N LEU A 2 2.52 -12.21 18.04
CA LEU A 2 3.42 -11.06 17.86
C LEU A 2 2.97 -9.84 18.67
N ASP A 3 3.89 -8.95 19.04
CA ASP A 3 3.57 -7.71 19.76
C ASP A 3 2.98 -6.66 18.81
N ILE A 4 1.97 -5.93 19.29
CA ILE A 4 1.35 -4.84 18.54
C ILE A 4 2.27 -3.62 18.60
N PHE A 5 2.72 -3.15 17.43
CA PHE A 5 3.45 -1.89 17.31
C PHE A 5 2.52 -0.73 16.99
N ILE A 6 1.58 -0.95 16.07
CA ILE A 6 0.57 0.03 15.68
C ILE A 6 -0.80 -0.65 15.68
N GLU A 7 -1.67 -0.21 16.58
CA GLU A 7 -3.06 -0.65 16.64
C GLU A 7 -3.91 0.06 15.55
N GLY A 8 -4.84 -0.68 14.96
CA GLY A 8 -5.85 -0.19 14.02
C GLY A 8 -7.28 -0.64 14.38
N GLU A 9 -8.25 -0.35 13.53
CA GLU A 9 -9.66 -0.70 13.68
C GLU A 9 -10.00 -2.11 13.19
N VAL A 10 -9.45 -2.53 12.04
CA VAL A 10 -9.71 -3.84 11.40
C VAL A 10 -8.45 -4.69 11.23
N ILE A 11 -7.27 -4.07 11.30
CA ILE A 11 -5.98 -4.75 11.40
C ILE A 11 -5.15 -4.19 12.56
N ASP A 12 -4.10 -4.92 12.94
CA ASP A 12 -2.97 -4.42 13.70
C ASP A 12 -1.69 -4.59 12.87
N LEU A 13 -0.72 -3.69 13.07
CA LEU A 13 0.64 -3.85 12.55
C LEU A 13 1.55 -4.30 13.69
N ARG A 14 2.14 -5.48 13.54
CA ARG A 14 2.88 -6.18 14.59
C ARG A 14 4.36 -6.32 14.26
N ILE A 15 5.18 -6.37 15.29
CA ILE A 15 6.64 -6.51 15.17
C ILE A 15 6.96 -7.93 14.69
N PRO A 16 7.65 -8.12 13.55
CA PRO A 16 8.09 -9.45 13.12
C PRO A 16 9.20 -9.96 14.06
N THR A 17 9.26 -11.27 14.28
CA THR A 17 10.31 -11.93 15.07
C THR A 17 11.12 -12.90 14.24
N LEU A 18 12.31 -13.27 14.72
CA LEU A 18 13.10 -14.33 14.10
C LEU A 18 12.34 -15.66 14.09
N GLU A 19 11.69 -16.01 15.20
CA GLU A 19 10.84 -17.20 15.31
C GLU A 19 9.76 -17.23 14.22
N LEU A 20 9.13 -16.08 13.91
CA LEU A 20 8.16 -16.00 12.81
C LEU A 20 8.81 -16.39 11.48
N ALA A 21 9.98 -15.86 11.16
CA ALA A 21 10.69 -16.20 9.92
C ALA A 21 11.10 -17.69 9.88
N GLU A 22 11.48 -18.25 11.03
CA GLU A 22 11.94 -19.63 11.17
C GLU A 22 10.81 -20.67 11.16
N THR A 23 9.64 -20.34 11.70
CA THR A 23 8.59 -21.34 11.95
C THR A 23 7.36 -21.17 11.07
N SER A 24 7.08 -19.96 10.59
CA SER A 24 5.84 -19.68 9.84
C SER A 24 5.92 -19.99 8.35
N ASP A 25 4.79 -19.91 7.67
CA ASP A 25 4.68 -20.04 6.21
C ASP A 25 4.89 -18.73 5.44
N TRP A 26 5.45 -17.69 6.09
CA TRP A 26 5.68 -16.38 5.47
C TRP A 26 6.46 -16.48 4.14
N TYR A 27 7.48 -17.34 4.08
CA TYR A 27 8.27 -17.54 2.86
C TYR A 27 7.43 -18.01 1.66
N LYS A 28 6.37 -18.80 1.90
CA LYS A 28 5.52 -19.38 0.85
C LYS A 28 4.74 -18.32 0.08
N TRP A 29 4.44 -17.17 0.68
CA TRP A 29 3.72 -16.09 0.00
C TRP A 29 4.44 -15.64 -1.27
N PHE A 30 5.77 -15.60 -1.24
CA PHE A 30 6.61 -15.19 -2.36
C PHE A 30 6.87 -16.31 -3.38
N ASN A 31 6.28 -17.49 -3.16
CA ASN A 31 6.22 -18.59 -4.13
C ASN A 31 4.84 -18.73 -4.77
N HIS A 32 3.83 -18.01 -4.27
CA HIS A 32 2.47 -18.15 -4.76
C HIS A 32 2.23 -17.22 -5.97
N PRO A 33 1.79 -17.74 -7.13
CA PRO A 33 1.60 -16.94 -8.34
C PRO A 33 0.58 -15.81 -8.15
N HIS A 34 -0.47 -16.04 -7.36
CA HIS A 34 -1.49 -15.01 -7.09
C HIS A 34 -0.89 -13.82 -6.33
N THR A 35 -0.14 -14.08 -5.25
CA THR A 35 0.53 -13.05 -4.43
C THR A 35 1.58 -12.29 -5.24
N THR A 36 2.36 -13.01 -6.07
CA THR A 36 3.50 -12.45 -6.78
C THR A 36 3.17 -11.93 -8.17
N ALA A 37 1.91 -12.00 -8.63
CA ALA A 37 1.50 -11.61 -9.97
C ALA A 37 1.96 -10.19 -10.35
N PHE A 38 1.97 -9.26 -9.39
CA PHE A 38 2.35 -7.87 -9.58
C PHE A 38 3.60 -7.45 -8.80
N LEU A 39 4.38 -8.43 -8.35
CA LEU A 39 5.64 -8.23 -7.63
C LEU A 39 6.81 -8.70 -8.50
N GLU A 40 7.98 -8.12 -8.26
CA GLU A 40 9.25 -8.59 -8.83
C GLU A 40 9.63 -10.01 -8.32
N HIS A 41 9.11 -10.39 -7.15
CA HIS A 41 9.26 -11.71 -6.54
C HIS A 41 8.55 -12.81 -7.34
N GLY A 42 8.82 -14.08 -7.04
CA GLY A 42 8.17 -15.22 -7.71
C GLY A 42 8.79 -15.61 -9.07
N VAL A 43 9.95 -15.06 -9.42
CA VAL A 43 10.77 -15.53 -10.55
C VAL A 43 11.67 -16.70 -10.13
N PHE A 44 12.20 -16.63 -8.91
CA PHE A 44 12.97 -17.70 -8.28
C PHE A 44 12.25 -18.17 -7.01
N PRO A 45 12.42 -19.44 -6.62
CA PRO A 45 11.91 -19.93 -5.35
C PRO A 45 12.49 -19.12 -4.18
N ASN A 46 11.58 -18.65 -3.33
CA ASN A 46 11.89 -18.16 -1.99
C ASN A 46 11.91 -19.35 -1.03
N THR A 47 12.99 -19.49 -0.27
CA THR A 47 13.12 -20.53 0.74
C THR A 47 12.98 -19.91 2.13
N ARG A 48 12.83 -20.76 3.14
CA ARG A 48 12.82 -20.30 4.54
C ARG A 48 14.12 -19.60 4.90
N GLU A 49 15.25 -20.12 4.45
CA GLU A 49 16.58 -19.55 4.68
C GLU A 49 16.69 -18.16 4.06
N LYS A 50 16.26 -17.99 2.81
CA LYS A 50 16.18 -16.68 2.15
C LYS A 50 15.27 -15.71 2.88
N GLN A 51 14.15 -16.19 3.43
CA GLN A 51 13.23 -15.38 4.22
C GLN A 51 13.86 -14.91 5.54
N ILE A 52 14.63 -15.77 6.21
CA ILE A 52 15.38 -15.42 7.42
C ILE A 52 16.47 -14.39 7.10
N GLU A 53 17.21 -14.57 6.01
CA GLU A 53 18.21 -13.59 5.55
C GLU A 53 17.59 -12.24 5.20
N PHE A 54 16.44 -12.24 4.53
CA PHE A 54 15.66 -11.03 4.28
C PHE A 54 15.24 -10.37 5.60
N PHE A 55 14.67 -11.13 6.54
CA PHE A 55 14.24 -10.61 7.84
C PHE A 55 15.39 -9.93 8.58
N LYS A 56 16.55 -10.60 8.69
CA LYS A 56 17.72 -10.07 9.39
C LYS A 56 18.17 -8.73 8.81
N ARG A 57 18.24 -8.60 7.48
CA ARG A 57 18.59 -7.33 6.82
C ARG A 57 17.49 -6.27 6.99
N ALA A 58 16.23 -6.67 6.85
CA ALA A 58 15.10 -5.76 6.90
C ALA A 58 14.98 -5.06 8.26
N MET A 59 15.36 -5.71 9.36
CA MET A 59 15.31 -5.10 10.69
C MET A 59 16.18 -3.83 10.82
N ASP A 60 17.26 -3.74 10.05
CA ASP A 60 18.18 -2.58 10.08
C ASP A 60 17.89 -1.58 8.96
N GLU A 61 17.39 -2.04 7.82
CA GLU A 61 17.23 -1.23 6.60
C GLU A 61 15.88 -0.53 6.46
N ARG A 62 14.84 -1.03 7.15
CA ARG A 62 13.46 -0.57 6.93
C ARG A 62 12.59 -0.76 8.17
N LEU A 63 11.53 0.04 8.27
CA LEU A 63 10.43 -0.29 9.17
C LEU A 63 9.61 -1.40 8.51
N LEU A 64 9.74 -2.65 8.96
CA LEU A 64 8.94 -3.79 8.50
C LEU A 64 7.96 -4.22 9.58
N LEU A 65 6.68 -4.33 9.24
CA LEU A 65 5.62 -4.78 10.14
C LEU A 65 4.74 -5.83 9.49
N MET A 66 4.28 -6.78 10.29
CA MET A 66 3.32 -7.80 9.87
C MET A 66 1.90 -7.27 10.02
N VAL A 67 1.07 -7.46 8.99
CA VAL A 67 -0.34 -7.11 9.02
C VAL A 67 -1.11 -8.29 9.60
N THR A 68 -1.79 -8.08 10.73
CA THR A 68 -2.67 -9.09 11.32
C THR A 68 -4.11 -8.61 11.34
N ASN A 69 -5.06 -9.46 11.00
CA ASN A 69 -6.47 -9.15 11.26
C ASN A 69 -6.77 -9.19 12.77
N LYS A 70 -7.97 -8.75 13.17
CA LYS A 70 -8.37 -8.74 14.59
C LYS A 70 -8.53 -10.13 15.23
N ASP A 71 -8.56 -11.19 14.45
CA ASP A 71 -8.52 -12.57 14.95
C ASP A 71 -7.08 -13.05 15.23
N GLY A 72 -6.07 -12.20 15.03
CA GLY A 72 -4.66 -12.51 15.22
C GLY A 72 -4.01 -13.28 14.06
N THR A 73 -4.73 -13.48 12.95
CA THR A 73 -4.17 -14.12 11.75
C THR A 73 -3.27 -13.15 11.02
N ILE A 74 -2.05 -13.57 10.71
CA ILE A 74 -1.13 -12.80 9.88
C ILE A 74 -1.55 -12.92 8.42
N ILE A 75 -1.93 -11.80 7.81
CA ILE A 75 -2.47 -11.75 6.44
C ILE A 75 -1.52 -11.08 5.45
N GLY A 76 -0.48 -10.41 5.92
CA GLY A 76 0.44 -9.68 5.04
C GLY A 76 1.60 -9.04 5.78
N SER A 77 2.31 -8.17 5.07
CA SER A 77 3.38 -7.32 5.59
C SER A 77 3.33 -5.95 4.93
N THR A 78 3.73 -4.92 5.65
CA THR A 78 3.89 -3.56 5.13
C THR A 78 5.20 -2.96 5.63
N SER A 79 5.77 -2.03 4.88
CA SER A 79 7.04 -1.43 5.25
C SER A 79 7.22 0.01 4.75
N LEU A 80 8.05 0.77 5.48
CA LEU A 80 8.70 1.98 4.98
C LEU A 80 10.18 1.68 4.74
N MET A 81 10.65 1.89 3.52
CA MET A 81 12.02 1.59 3.06
C MET A 81 12.67 2.83 2.46
N ASN A 82 13.99 2.82 2.30
CA ASN A 82 14.76 3.95 1.76
C ASN A 82 14.43 5.26 2.50
N ILE A 83 14.39 5.20 3.83
CA ILE A 83 14.04 6.35 4.66
C ILE A 83 15.19 7.35 4.60
N ASP A 84 14.94 8.51 4.03
CA ASP A 84 15.88 9.62 3.96
C ASP A 84 15.41 10.75 4.88
N TYR A 85 16.07 10.89 6.02
CA TYR A 85 15.75 11.93 7.01
C TYR A 85 16.14 13.34 6.57
N LYS A 86 17.08 13.48 5.62
CA LYS A 86 17.48 14.79 5.08
C LYS A 86 16.39 15.34 4.16
N THR A 87 15.90 14.50 3.25
CA THR A 87 14.81 14.89 2.35
C THR A 87 13.42 14.66 2.96
N ARG A 88 13.35 13.98 4.11
CA ARG A 88 12.12 13.58 4.80
C ARG A 88 11.21 12.73 3.92
N THR A 89 11.80 11.76 3.23
CA THR A 89 11.10 10.87 2.29
C THR A 89 11.26 9.40 2.65
N ALA A 90 10.33 8.56 2.19
CA ALA A 90 10.45 7.11 2.23
C ALA A 90 9.62 6.46 1.10
N GLY A 91 9.99 5.24 0.72
CA GLY A 91 9.16 4.35 -0.08
C GLY A 91 8.25 3.49 0.81
N SER A 92 7.06 3.16 0.34
CA SER A 92 6.09 2.30 1.02
C SER A 92 5.86 1.01 0.25
N GLY A 93 5.85 -0.11 0.97
CA GLY A 93 5.54 -1.44 0.44
C GLY A 93 4.36 -2.09 1.16
N LEU A 94 3.58 -2.88 0.43
CA LEU A 94 2.52 -3.74 0.97
C LEU A 94 2.53 -5.06 0.21
N VAL A 95 2.50 -6.17 0.94
CA VAL A 95 2.23 -7.50 0.40
C VAL A 95 1.14 -8.12 1.25
N ILE A 96 0.01 -8.48 0.64
CA ILE A 96 -1.03 -9.29 1.26
C ILE A 96 -0.88 -10.70 0.70
N GLY A 97 -0.81 -11.70 1.58
CA GLY A 97 -0.69 -13.10 1.21
C GLY A 97 -1.96 -13.63 0.55
N ASP A 98 -1.94 -14.92 0.19
CA ASP A 98 -3.08 -15.57 -0.46
C ASP A 98 -4.16 -15.97 0.56
N PHE A 99 -4.73 -14.96 1.21
CA PHE A 99 -5.82 -15.13 2.16
C PHE A 99 -7.01 -14.30 1.70
N ILE A 100 -8.20 -14.86 1.87
CA ILE A 100 -9.44 -14.11 1.67
C ILE A 100 -9.48 -13.04 2.76
N CYS A 101 -9.25 -11.79 2.37
CA CYS A 101 -9.42 -10.64 3.25
C CYS A 101 -10.87 -10.65 3.76
N LYS A 102 -11.05 -10.71 5.08
CA LYS A 102 -12.39 -10.76 5.67
C LYS A 102 -13.06 -9.39 5.60
N ASN A 103 -12.24 -8.34 5.62
CA ASN A 103 -12.69 -6.97 5.50
C ASN A 103 -12.00 -6.25 4.32
N PRO A 104 -12.76 -5.58 3.43
CA PRO A 104 -12.20 -4.90 2.26
C PRO A 104 -11.27 -3.73 2.59
N LEU A 105 -11.20 -3.31 3.86
CA LEU A 105 -10.33 -2.25 4.35
C LEU A 105 -8.98 -2.73 4.87
N GLU A 106 -8.74 -4.03 5.07
CA GLU A 106 -7.52 -4.53 5.75
C GLU A 106 -6.23 -4.00 5.10
N ALA A 107 -6.12 -4.13 3.78
CA ALA A 107 -4.99 -3.60 3.02
C ALA A 107 -4.88 -2.07 3.08
N LEU A 108 -6.02 -1.36 2.96
CA LEU A 108 -6.04 0.10 2.94
C LEU A 108 -5.66 0.68 4.30
N GLU A 109 -6.16 0.07 5.38
CA GLU A 109 -5.82 0.47 6.73
C GLU A 109 -4.35 0.19 7.05
N ALA A 110 -3.80 -0.95 6.61
CA ALA A 110 -2.37 -1.22 6.79
C ALA A 110 -1.49 -0.09 6.22
N VAL A 111 -1.78 0.35 4.97
CA VAL A 111 -1.08 1.49 4.36
C VAL A 111 -1.36 2.77 5.13
N ALA A 112 -2.60 3.04 5.52
CA ALA A 112 -2.94 4.27 6.25
C ALA A 112 -2.17 4.37 7.57
N ARG A 113 -2.13 3.28 8.34
CA ARG A 113 -1.48 3.24 9.66
C ARG A 113 0.03 3.41 9.57
N ILE A 114 0.68 2.73 8.62
CA ILE A 114 2.13 2.90 8.44
C ILE A 114 2.47 4.29 7.87
N THR A 115 1.62 4.85 7.00
CA THR A 115 1.78 6.21 6.45
C THR A 115 1.69 7.26 7.54
N GLU A 116 0.68 7.17 8.41
CA GLU A 116 0.55 8.07 9.57
C GLU A 116 1.71 7.91 10.56
N HIS A 117 2.22 6.70 10.76
CA HIS A 117 3.44 6.53 11.54
C HIS A 117 4.63 7.26 10.89
N GLY A 118 4.84 7.11 9.58
CA GLY A 118 5.89 7.82 8.85
C GLY A 118 5.79 9.33 8.98
N PHE A 119 4.59 9.89 8.88
CA PHE A 119 4.35 11.32 9.04
C PHE A 119 4.50 11.79 10.50
N CYS A 120 3.78 11.18 11.43
CA CYS A 120 3.62 11.70 12.77
C CYS A 120 4.72 11.26 13.75
N LYS A 121 5.40 10.14 13.48
CA LYS A 121 6.46 9.61 14.35
C LYS A 121 7.85 9.76 13.74
N LEU A 122 8.00 9.50 12.45
CA LEU A 122 9.29 9.66 11.77
C LEU A 122 9.52 11.07 11.21
N GLY A 123 8.50 11.94 11.22
CA GLY A 123 8.62 13.32 10.75
C GLY A 123 8.81 13.44 9.23
N LEU A 124 8.40 12.42 8.47
CA LEU A 124 8.47 12.43 7.01
C LEU A 124 7.48 13.46 6.44
N LYS A 125 7.78 13.96 5.24
CA LYS A 125 6.93 14.89 4.50
C LYS A 125 6.33 14.28 3.24
N ARG A 126 6.92 13.18 2.75
CA ARG A 126 6.48 12.49 1.54
C ARG A 126 6.73 10.99 1.67
N ILE A 127 5.74 10.19 1.29
CA ILE A 127 5.86 8.73 1.21
C ILE A 127 5.41 8.29 -0.17
N GLU A 128 6.28 7.61 -0.91
CA GLU A 128 6.02 7.19 -2.28
C GLU A 128 5.79 5.68 -2.42
N ALA A 129 5.11 5.27 -3.48
CA ALA A 129 4.95 3.87 -3.85
C ALA A 129 4.98 3.70 -5.37
N ALA A 130 5.43 2.53 -5.81
CA ALA A 130 5.45 2.10 -7.19
C ALA A 130 4.54 0.89 -7.35
N GLN A 131 3.72 0.86 -8.40
CA GLN A 131 2.74 -0.20 -8.61
C GLN A 131 2.66 -0.63 -10.07
N HIS A 132 2.48 -1.92 -10.30
CA HIS A 132 2.16 -2.46 -11.61
C HIS A 132 0.91 -1.77 -12.21
N ILE A 133 0.91 -1.47 -13.52
CA ILE A 133 -0.21 -0.75 -14.18
C ILE A 133 -1.60 -1.43 -14.04
N LYS A 134 -1.63 -2.73 -13.79
CA LYS A 134 -2.89 -3.48 -13.53
C LYS A 134 -3.48 -3.17 -12.14
N LEU A 135 -2.74 -2.52 -11.24
CA LEU A 135 -3.17 -2.11 -9.91
C LEU A 135 -3.81 -0.70 -9.86
N ILE A 136 -4.25 -0.13 -11.00
CA ILE A 136 -5.02 1.14 -11.01
C ILE A 136 -6.19 1.14 -10.01
N PRO A 137 -7.02 0.08 -9.89
CA PRO A 137 -8.10 0.08 -8.90
C PRO A 137 -7.59 0.21 -7.46
N TRP A 138 -6.44 -0.40 -7.16
CA TRP A 138 -5.79 -0.30 -5.85
C TRP A 138 -5.19 1.10 -5.62
N SER A 139 -4.49 1.66 -6.61
CA SER A 139 -4.00 3.04 -6.59
C SER A 139 -5.15 4.04 -6.34
N HIS A 140 -6.29 3.83 -7.00
CA HIS A 140 -7.48 4.65 -6.80
C HIS A 140 -8.01 4.53 -5.36
N ARG A 141 -8.03 3.33 -4.77
CA ARG A 141 -8.38 3.16 -3.34
C ARG A 141 -7.40 3.89 -2.40
N MET A 142 -6.11 3.87 -2.70
CA MET A 142 -5.11 4.59 -1.89
C MET A 142 -5.31 6.12 -1.92
N SER A 143 -6.02 6.67 -2.90
CA SER A 143 -6.39 8.10 -2.89
C SER A 143 -7.28 8.48 -1.70
N LEU A 144 -8.04 7.52 -1.15
CA LEU A 144 -8.82 7.71 0.07
C LEU A 144 -7.96 8.02 1.29
N ILE A 145 -6.65 7.74 1.23
CA ILE A 145 -5.71 8.00 2.31
C ILE A 145 -4.63 8.98 1.87
N GLY A 146 -4.85 9.73 0.79
CA GLY A 146 -3.98 10.84 0.38
C GLY A 146 -2.92 10.50 -0.65
N TYR A 147 -2.87 9.26 -1.17
CA TYR A 147 -1.97 8.95 -2.28
C TYR A 147 -2.51 9.50 -3.61
N ARG A 148 -1.64 10.17 -4.37
CA ARG A 148 -1.96 10.70 -5.70
C ARG A 148 -0.99 10.16 -6.73
N LEU A 149 -1.46 10.03 -7.97
CA LEU A 149 -0.60 9.73 -9.12
C LEU A 149 0.29 10.94 -9.43
N GLU A 150 1.59 10.69 -9.54
CA GLU A 150 2.58 11.69 -9.95
C GLU A 150 3.18 11.39 -11.33
N GLY A 151 3.20 10.11 -11.72
CA GLY A 151 3.78 9.75 -13.00
C GLY A 151 3.57 8.29 -13.36
N ILE A 152 3.92 7.99 -14.61
CA ILE A 152 3.87 6.65 -15.16
C ILE A 152 5.19 6.38 -15.85
N PHE A 153 5.90 5.40 -15.33
CA PHE A 153 7.18 5.01 -15.86
C PHE A 153 6.92 3.96 -16.93
N GLN A 154 7.17 4.33 -18.19
CA GLN A 154 6.91 3.47 -19.33
C GLN A 154 7.86 2.27 -19.30
N LYS A 155 7.31 1.06 -19.51
CA LYS A 155 8.10 -0.18 -19.58
C LYS A 155 9.02 -0.43 -18.36
N ALA A 156 8.65 0.08 -17.19
CA ALA A 156 9.48 0.05 -15.99
C ALA A 156 9.26 -1.19 -15.10
N PHE A 157 8.26 -2.03 -15.41
CA PHE A 157 8.12 -3.35 -14.81
C PHE A 157 8.50 -4.41 -15.83
N VAL A 158 9.49 -5.23 -15.49
CA VAL A 158 9.96 -6.33 -16.33
C VAL A 158 9.95 -7.62 -15.52
N LYS A 159 9.17 -8.61 -15.95
CA LYS A 159 9.12 -9.94 -15.35
C LYS A 159 9.03 -11.00 -16.44
N GLY A 160 10.17 -11.61 -16.75
CA GLY A 160 10.29 -12.48 -17.92
C GLY A 160 10.01 -11.69 -19.21
N ILE A 161 9.03 -12.14 -19.99
CA ILE A 161 8.61 -11.46 -21.23
C ILE A 161 7.59 -10.34 -21.00
N GLU A 162 7.00 -10.21 -19.80
CA GLU A 162 6.09 -9.12 -19.50
C GLU A 162 6.89 -7.83 -19.28
N VAL A 163 6.65 -6.84 -20.15
CA VAL A 163 7.23 -5.50 -20.07
C VAL A 163 6.09 -4.49 -20.08
N VAL A 164 5.84 -3.85 -18.95
CA VAL A 164 4.67 -2.97 -18.76
C VAL A 164 5.01 -1.73 -17.94
N ASP A 165 4.06 -0.80 -17.90
CA ASP A 165 4.21 0.47 -17.21
C ASP A 165 4.09 0.31 -15.69
N VAL A 166 4.68 1.26 -14.95
CA VAL A 166 4.59 1.38 -13.49
C VAL A 166 3.93 2.70 -13.13
N LEU A 167 2.91 2.65 -12.27
CA LEU A 167 2.33 3.82 -11.63
C LEU A 167 3.27 4.30 -10.51
N ARG A 168 3.58 5.59 -10.49
CA ARG A 168 4.23 6.27 -9.36
C ARG A 168 3.22 7.11 -8.62
N ILE A 169 3.02 6.79 -7.35
CA ILE A 169 2.09 7.49 -6.47
C ILE A 169 2.81 7.99 -5.23
N SER A 170 2.28 9.03 -4.60
CA SER A 170 2.82 9.54 -3.34
C SER A 170 1.73 10.11 -2.44
N ALA A 171 1.93 10.02 -1.13
CA ALA A 171 1.22 10.79 -0.13
C ALA A 171 2.13 11.91 0.39
N HIS A 172 1.57 13.10 0.54
CA HIS A 172 2.24 14.26 1.12
C HIS A 172 1.62 14.61 2.47
N TYR A 173 2.44 15.06 3.40
CA TYR A 173 2.00 15.39 4.76
C TYR A 173 0.88 16.44 4.77
N ASP A 174 0.98 17.47 3.94
CA ASP A 174 -0.02 18.54 3.88
C ASP A 174 -1.40 18.05 3.40
N ASP A 175 -1.42 17.03 2.54
CA ASP A 175 -2.66 16.37 2.11
C ASP A 175 -3.21 15.47 3.22
N TYR A 176 -2.34 14.77 3.94
CA TYR A 176 -2.70 14.01 5.14
C TYR A 176 -3.38 14.92 6.18
N GLU A 177 -2.79 16.07 6.52
CA GLU A 177 -3.36 17.00 7.49
C GLU A 177 -4.78 17.45 7.10
N LYS A 178 -4.99 17.80 5.82
CA LYS A 178 -6.31 18.19 5.30
C LYS A 178 -7.31 17.04 5.40
N ILE A 179 -6.91 15.82 5.04
CA ILE A 179 -7.76 14.63 5.11
C ILE A 179 -8.16 14.36 6.56
N ILE A 180 -7.20 14.40 7.48
CA ILE A 180 -7.46 14.15 8.90
C ILE A 180 -8.37 15.22 9.50
N ALA A 181 -8.11 16.50 9.20
CA ALA A 181 -8.95 17.61 9.63
C ALA A 181 -10.40 17.45 9.15
N SER A 182 -10.60 17.07 7.88
CA SER A 182 -11.93 16.81 7.31
C SER A 182 -12.65 15.60 7.95
N ARG A 183 -11.89 14.69 8.57
CA ARG A 183 -12.43 13.44 9.12
C ARG A 183 -12.73 13.51 10.61
N GLY A 184 -12.28 14.54 11.31
CA GLY A 184 -12.45 14.68 12.76
C GLY A 184 -11.34 14.02 13.59
N GLY A 185 -10.14 13.84 13.01
CA GLY A 185 -8.95 13.34 13.71
C GLY A 185 -8.54 11.90 13.37
N GLY A 186 -7.23 11.67 13.18
CA GLY A 186 -6.54 10.41 12.87
C GLY A 186 -7.05 9.60 11.66
N TYR A 187 -6.28 8.61 11.20
CA TYR A 187 -6.85 7.57 10.32
C TYR A 187 -7.78 6.60 11.07
N GLY A 188 -7.90 6.70 12.40
CA GLY A 188 -8.78 5.87 13.25
C GLY A 188 -10.30 6.05 13.04
N ILE A 189 -10.74 6.62 11.92
CA ILE A 189 -12.14 6.72 11.49
C ILE A 189 -12.27 6.21 10.04
N LEU A 190 -11.44 5.24 9.63
CA LEU A 190 -11.51 4.61 8.31
C LEU A 190 -12.78 3.78 8.18
N LYS A 191 -13.17 3.04 9.22
CA LYS A 191 -14.26 2.06 9.16
C LYS A 191 -15.61 2.71 8.84
N LYS A 192 -15.98 3.82 9.49
CA LYS A 192 -17.30 4.45 9.26
C LYS A 192 -17.36 5.29 7.98
N LYS A 193 -16.30 6.04 7.64
CA LYS A 193 -16.32 6.99 6.51
C LYS A 193 -15.80 6.39 5.20
N CYS A 194 -14.83 5.46 5.23
CA CYS A 194 -14.34 4.84 3.99
C CYS A 194 -15.20 3.68 3.50
N LEU A 195 -15.95 2.96 4.35
CA LEU A 195 -16.87 1.91 3.87
C LEU A 195 -18.01 2.49 3.02
N SER A 196 -18.58 3.65 3.38
CA SER A 196 -19.62 4.30 2.59
C SER A 196 -19.07 4.81 1.25
N VAL A 197 -17.88 5.42 1.28
CA VAL A 197 -17.19 5.87 0.06
C VAL A 197 -16.82 4.69 -0.84
N LEU A 198 -16.32 3.57 -0.28
CA LEU A 198 -15.98 2.36 -1.04
C LEU A 198 -17.21 1.69 -1.67
N LYS A 199 -18.36 1.70 -0.99
CA LYS A 199 -19.63 1.18 -1.55
C LYS A 199 -20.11 2.01 -2.76
N ASN A 200 -19.84 3.31 -2.75
CA ASN A 200 -20.17 4.23 -3.84
C ASN A 200 -19.03 4.40 -4.86
N PHE A 201 -17.89 3.76 -4.63
CA PHE A 201 -16.69 3.88 -5.46
C PHE A 201 -16.88 3.08 -6.74
N GLN A 202 -17.41 3.76 -7.76
CA GLN A 202 -17.62 3.14 -9.06
C GLN A 202 -16.29 2.66 -9.67
N SER A 203 -16.24 1.39 -10.06
CA SER A 203 -15.10 0.72 -10.69
C SER A 203 -14.87 1.14 -12.17
N HIS A 204 -15.43 2.25 -12.62
CA HIS A 204 -15.41 2.68 -14.03
C HIS A 204 -14.02 3.10 -14.55
N LEU A 205 -13.01 3.18 -13.66
CA LEU A 205 -11.62 3.35 -14.04
C LEU A 205 -11.02 2.05 -14.58
N SER A 206 -11.32 1.74 -15.84
CA SER A 206 -10.62 0.67 -16.56
C SER A 206 -9.22 1.14 -16.95
N THR A 207 -8.24 0.23 -16.93
CA THR A 207 -6.87 0.46 -17.45
C THR A 207 -6.89 1.00 -18.88
N LYS A 208 -7.91 0.65 -19.67
CA LYS A 208 -8.09 1.08 -21.06
C LYS A 208 -8.41 2.58 -21.16
N ASN A 209 -9.34 3.08 -20.35
CA ASN A 209 -9.70 4.50 -20.32
C ASN A 209 -8.53 5.36 -19.83
N PHE A 210 -7.80 4.86 -18.84
CA PHE A 210 -6.62 5.54 -18.29
C PHE A 210 -5.44 5.58 -19.26
N LYS A 211 -5.14 4.48 -19.97
CA LYS A 211 -4.10 4.48 -21.02
C LYS A 211 -4.45 5.37 -22.22
N SER A 212 -5.74 5.46 -22.55
CA SER A 212 -6.22 6.36 -23.61
C SER A 212 -5.99 7.83 -23.25
N PHE A 213 -6.26 8.22 -22.00
CA PHE A 213 -6.00 9.57 -21.48
C PHE A 213 -4.51 9.97 -21.63
N LEU A 214 -3.59 9.07 -21.29
CA LEU A 214 -2.14 9.35 -21.36
C LEU A 214 -1.63 9.50 -22.80
N LYS A 215 -2.23 8.78 -23.75
CA LYS A 215 -1.86 8.86 -25.18
C LYS A 215 -2.41 10.09 -25.87
N ASN A 216 -3.50 10.67 -25.35
CA ASN A 216 -4.13 11.85 -25.93
C ASN A 216 -4.72 12.76 -24.82
N PRO A 217 -3.93 13.70 -24.26
CA PRO A 217 -4.34 14.51 -23.12
C PRO A 217 -5.48 15.50 -23.43
N LYS A 218 -5.92 15.60 -24.69
CA LYS A 218 -7.08 16.43 -25.10
C LYS A 218 -8.43 15.72 -25.01
N SER A 219 -8.44 14.41 -24.78
CA SER A 219 -9.67 13.62 -24.65
C SER A 219 -9.86 13.17 -23.20
N ILE A 220 -10.93 13.69 -22.59
CA ILE A 220 -11.44 13.35 -21.24
C ILE A 220 -10.69 14.09 -20.11
N ILE A 221 -11.00 15.37 -19.98
CA ILE A 221 -11.19 16.01 -18.68
C ILE A 221 -12.29 15.20 -17.96
N ILE A 222 -12.18 14.99 -16.65
CA ILE A 222 -13.05 14.16 -15.78
C ILE A 222 -12.55 12.71 -15.58
N ILE A 223 -11.35 12.49 -15.04
CA ILE A 223 -11.08 11.26 -14.25
C ILE A 223 -10.25 11.53 -12.98
N PHE A 224 -9.35 12.52 -12.94
CA PHE A 224 -8.52 12.79 -11.75
C PHE A 224 -8.86 14.06 -10.95
N LEU A 225 -9.76 14.92 -11.45
CA LEU A 225 -9.96 16.27 -10.88
C LEU A 225 -11.42 16.60 -10.49
N HIS A 226 -12.34 15.63 -10.49
CA HIS A 226 -13.77 15.91 -10.21
C HIS A 226 -14.31 15.25 -8.95
N HIS A 227 -13.52 15.28 -7.86
CA HIS A 227 -14.06 15.06 -6.52
C HIS A 227 -13.77 16.23 -5.56
N LYS A 228 -13.50 17.43 -6.10
CA LYS A 228 -13.26 18.64 -5.30
C LYS A 228 -14.46 19.58 -5.11
N GLU A 229 -15.65 19.29 -5.66
CA GLU A 229 -16.76 20.27 -5.59
C GLU A 229 -18.14 19.75 -5.19
N LYS A 230 -18.33 18.47 -4.87
CA LYS A 230 -19.64 18.00 -4.37
C LYS A 230 -19.50 16.94 -3.29
N GLN A 231 -19.29 17.40 -2.06
CA GLN A 231 -19.81 16.82 -0.81
C GLN A 231 -19.36 17.72 0.35
N CYS A 232 -19.99 18.90 0.43
CA CYS A 232 -20.33 19.46 1.72
C CYS A 232 -21.40 18.56 2.35
N PHE A 233 -21.36 18.48 3.68
CA PHE A 233 -22.20 17.71 4.62
C PHE A 233 -21.71 16.29 4.94
#